data_AF-A0A5N6UIY2-F1
#
_entry.id   AF-A0A5N6UIY2-F1
#
_cell.length_a   1.000
_cell.length_b   1.000
_cell.length_c   1.000
_cell.angle_alpha   90.00
_cell.angle_beta   90.00
_cell.angle_gamma   90.00
#
_symmetry.space_group_name_H-M   'P 1'
#
loop_
_entity.id
_entity.type
_entity.pdbx_description
1 polymer ?
#
loop_
_entity_poly.entity_id
_entity_poly.type
_entity_poly.pdbx_seq_one_letter_code
_entity_poly.pdbx_strand_id
1 'polypeptide(L)'
;MRVPRRVPTFANRFWRVINLGFQKRSKSTSVMPPKAHPIAEPSDLPIHPFRSATEFEHFLEREHSTCPGIYVKLAKKSSGIPSVSRDEAVETALCFGWIDGRAHAYDEDWWLVRYTPRRAKSIWSKKNVATVELLLNAGRMRPAGLAVVEAAQADGRWARAYDGPATITVPDDLAVALTQTPEAATFFEGLNRSDRYSVLVQLQWAAPQRRAKRIGTLVQMLADGKTPGVPVKSAKTSKRKAVNRNHDKDGHRKTSKNA
;
A
#
# COMPACT_ATOMS: atom_id res chain seq x y z
N MET A 1 -21.19 -67.90 -24.87
CA MET A 1 -21.88 -67.25 -26.02
C MET A 1 -21.37 -65.82 -26.11
N ARG A 2 -20.50 -65.51 -27.09
CA ARG A 2 -20.82 -64.71 -28.29
C ARG A 2 -21.57 -63.38 -27.98
N VAL A 3 -20.78 -62.31 -27.82
CA VAL A 3 -20.82 -60.99 -28.54
C VAL A 3 -22.12 -60.75 -29.32
N PRO A 4 -22.81 -59.58 -29.27
CA PRO A 4 -22.29 -58.44 -30.04
C PRO A 4 -22.69 -56.98 -29.74
N ARG A 5 -21.71 -56.12 -30.10
CA ARG A 5 -21.79 -54.93 -30.98
C ARG A 5 -22.51 -53.67 -30.49
N ARG A 6 -21.73 -52.58 -30.42
CA ARG A 6 -22.10 -51.31 -31.06
C ARG A 6 -21.20 -51.07 -32.26
N VAL A 7 -21.82 -50.81 -33.39
CA VAL A 7 -21.23 -50.28 -34.64
C VAL A 7 -22.28 -49.32 -35.23
N PRO A 8 -21.95 -48.48 -36.23
CA PRO A 8 -21.38 -47.14 -36.10
C PRO A 8 -22.29 -46.10 -36.79
N THR A 9 -21.85 -44.85 -36.95
CA THR A 9 -21.90 -44.10 -38.24
C THR A 9 -21.16 -42.76 -38.07
N PHE A 10 -20.09 -42.53 -38.84
CA PHE A 10 -20.04 -41.74 -40.09
C PHE A 10 -20.36 -40.26 -39.84
N ALA A 11 -19.49 -39.30 -40.15
CA ALA A 11 -18.89 -39.05 -41.46
C ALA A 11 -17.65 -38.13 -41.26
N ASN A 12 -16.46 -38.47 -41.80
CA ASN A 12 -15.97 -38.12 -43.15
C ASN A 12 -15.68 -36.61 -43.29
N ARG A 13 -14.59 -36.12 -43.90
CA ARG A 13 -13.42 -36.66 -44.60
C ARG A 13 -12.65 -35.42 -45.11
N PHE A 14 -11.31 -35.42 -45.20
CA PHE A 14 -10.53 -35.13 -46.43
C PHE A 14 -9.05 -34.79 -46.15
N TRP A 15 -8.20 -35.67 -46.67
CA TRP A 15 -6.89 -35.48 -47.35
C TRP A 15 -5.77 -34.64 -46.69
N ARG A 16 -4.65 -35.24 -46.24
CA ARG A 16 -3.47 -35.80 -46.97
C ARG A 16 -2.39 -34.74 -47.29
N VAL A 17 -1.33 -34.78 -46.47
CA VAL A 17 0.12 -34.66 -46.74
C VAL A 17 0.57 -33.73 -47.87
N ILE A 18 1.32 -32.66 -47.51
CA ILE A 18 2.58 -32.27 -48.16
C ILE A 18 3.56 -31.76 -47.10
N ASN A 19 4.77 -32.31 -47.15
CA ASN A 19 5.95 -32.02 -46.35
C ASN A 19 6.77 -30.96 -47.09
N LEU A 20 7.11 -29.82 -46.49
CA LEU A 20 8.14 -28.88 -46.99
C LEU A 20 8.45 -27.80 -45.94
N GLY A 21 9.71 -27.72 -45.49
CA GLY A 21 10.31 -26.49 -44.98
C GLY A 21 10.31 -26.25 -43.46
N PHE A 22 11.00 -27.08 -42.68
CA PHE A 22 11.42 -26.68 -41.32
C PHE A 22 12.65 -25.76 -41.43
N GLN A 23 12.42 -24.49 -41.76
CA GLN A 23 13.43 -23.44 -41.62
C GLN A 23 13.70 -23.23 -40.12
N LYS A 24 14.98 -23.32 -39.73
CA LYS A 24 15.46 -22.95 -38.40
C LYS A 24 14.96 -21.55 -38.05
N ARG A 25 14.01 -21.43 -37.12
CA ARG A 25 13.75 -20.16 -36.43
C ARG A 25 15.04 -19.77 -35.73
N SER A 26 15.66 -18.68 -36.20
CA SER A 26 16.74 -18.03 -35.48
C SER A 26 16.24 -17.68 -34.08
N LYS A 27 17.10 -17.89 -33.07
CA LYS A 27 16.86 -17.42 -31.72
C LYS A 27 16.71 -15.90 -31.80
N SER A 28 15.48 -15.41 -31.71
CA SER A 28 15.22 -14.01 -31.42
C SER A 28 15.86 -13.74 -30.06
N THR A 29 17.00 -13.07 -30.07
CA THR A 29 17.57 -12.45 -28.88
C THR A 29 16.52 -11.44 -28.41
N SER A 30 15.71 -11.86 -27.45
CA SER A 30 14.90 -10.95 -26.67
C SER A 30 15.87 -9.97 -26.02
N VAL A 31 15.99 -8.79 -26.62
CA VAL A 31 16.58 -7.63 -25.97
C VAL A 31 15.68 -7.37 -24.76
N MET A 32 16.21 -7.60 -23.56
CA MET A 32 15.49 -7.26 -22.34
C MET A 32 15.09 -5.78 -22.43
N PRO A 33 13.86 -5.43 -22.06
CA PRO A 33 13.46 -4.03 -22.02
C PRO A 33 14.45 -3.24 -21.15
N PRO A 34 14.71 -1.96 -21.48
CA PRO A 34 15.64 -1.15 -20.71
C PRO A 34 15.22 -1.09 -19.25
N LYS A 35 16.20 -1.29 -18.36
CA LYS A 35 16.03 -1.30 -16.90
C LYS A 35 15.21 -0.08 -16.47
N ALA A 36 14.13 -0.30 -15.72
CA ALA A 36 13.34 0.80 -15.17
C ALA A 36 14.25 1.77 -14.41
N HIS A 37 14.22 3.06 -14.80
CA HIS A 37 15.01 4.08 -14.15
C HIS A 37 14.64 4.17 -12.66
N PRO A 38 15.63 4.33 -11.76
CA PRO A 38 15.36 4.58 -10.36
C PRO A 38 14.37 5.73 -10.21
N ILE A 39 13.40 5.61 -9.30
CA ILE A 39 12.66 6.80 -8.86
C ILE A 39 13.69 7.80 -8.34
N ALA A 40 13.44 9.10 -8.56
CA ALA A 40 14.29 10.17 -8.04
C ALA A 40 14.64 9.91 -6.56
N GLU A 41 15.93 9.89 -6.27
CA GLU A 41 16.41 9.53 -4.94
C GLU A 41 15.90 10.54 -3.90
N PRO A 42 15.42 10.07 -2.73
CA PRO A 42 15.14 10.97 -1.63
C PRO A 42 16.41 11.73 -1.25
N SER A 43 16.34 13.06 -1.22
CA SER A 43 17.49 13.90 -0.90
C SER A 43 17.67 14.17 0.59
N ASP A 44 16.75 13.70 1.44
CA ASP A 44 16.67 14.10 2.84
C ASP A 44 17.39 13.16 3.83
N LEU A 45 17.67 11.91 3.45
CA LEU A 45 18.43 10.94 4.26
C LEU A 45 19.32 10.06 3.38
N PRO A 46 20.46 9.57 3.89
CA PRO A 46 21.34 8.69 3.13
C PRO A 46 20.71 7.31 2.88
N ILE A 47 21.08 6.70 1.75
CA ILE A 47 20.61 5.39 1.32
C ILE A 47 21.71 4.35 1.55
N HIS A 48 21.38 3.27 2.26
CA HIS A 48 22.31 2.18 2.58
C HIS A 48 21.72 0.80 2.23
N PRO A 49 22.45 -0.05 1.49
CA PRO A 49 22.16 -1.48 1.42
C PRO A 49 22.83 -2.22 2.59
N PHE A 50 22.17 -3.27 3.08
CA PHE A 50 22.76 -4.23 4.04
C PHE A 50 22.51 -5.65 3.53
N ARG A 51 23.54 -6.49 3.55
CA ARG A 51 23.46 -7.88 3.08
C ARG A 51 22.81 -8.81 4.11
N SER A 52 22.78 -8.43 5.38
CA SER A 52 22.25 -9.22 6.50
C SER A 52 21.77 -8.35 7.66
N ALA A 53 21.01 -8.96 8.58
CA ALA A 53 20.62 -8.32 9.84
C ALA A 53 21.84 -7.86 10.67
N THR A 54 22.91 -8.67 10.70
CA THR A 54 24.14 -8.34 11.43
C THR A 54 24.84 -7.09 10.89
N GLU A 55 24.90 -6.92 9.56
CA GLU A 55 25.48 -5.70 8.99
C GLU A 55 24.65 -4.46 9.35
N PHE A 56 23.32 -4.58 9.38
CA PHE A 56 22.45 -3.48 9.79
C PHE A 56 22.56 -3.19 11.30
N GLU A 57 22.70 -4.22 12.12
CA GLU A 57 22.95 -4.08 13.56
C GLU A 57 24.25 -3.33 13.82
N HIS A 58 25.37 -3.70 13.19
CA HIS A 58 26.65 -3.00 13.33
C HIS A 58 26.56 -1.52 12.91
N PHE A 59 25.74 -1.20 11.91
CA PHE A 59 25.47 0.18 11.55
C PHE A 59 24.75 0.91 12.69
N LEU A 60 23.67 0.32 13.22
CA LEU A 60 22.90 0.94 14.30
C LEU A 60 23.71 1.06 15.60
N GLU A 61 24.56 0.10 15.94
CA GLU A 61 25.46 0.21 17.10
C GLU A 61 26.28 1.50 17.10
N ARG A 62 26.75 1.92 15.92
CA ARG A 62 27.56 3.13 15.77
C ARG A 62 26.72 4.40 15.61
N GLU A 63 25.61 4.33 14.88
CA GLU A 63 24.93 5.53 14.35
C GLU A 63 23.56 5.83 14.99
N HIS A 64 22.97 4.91 15.77
CA HIS A 64 21.56 5.03 16.19
C HIS A 64 21.24 6.29 17.01
N SER A 65 22.23 6.86 17.71
CA SER A 65 22.06 8.02 18.59
C SER A 65 22.31 9.37 17.91
N THR A 66 23.04 9.38 16.80
CA THR A 66 23.48 10.60 16.08
C THR A 66 22.79 10.76 14.74
N CYS A 67 22.46 9.65 14.07
CA CYS A 67 21.86 9.66 12.75
C CYS A 67 20.37 10.02 12.81
N PRO A 68 19.88 11.00 12.01
CA PRO A 68 18.47 11.37 11.98
C PRO A 68 17.59 10.29 11.31
N GLY A 69 18.20 9.32 10.64
CA GLY A 69 17.54 8.25 9.91
C GLY A 69 18.31 7.83 8.67
N ILE A 70 17.90 6.72 8.06
CA ILE A 70 18.41 6.26 6.78
C ILE A 70 17.29 5.73 5.90
N TYR A 71 17.56 5.55 4.63
CA TYR A 71 16.81 4.65 3.77
C TYR A 71 17.57 3.33 3.63
N VAL A 72 16.92 2.22 3.91
CA VAL A 72 17.46 0.88 3.70
C VAL A 72 16.99 0.36 2.34
N LYS A 73 17.95 -0.06 1.49
CA LYS A 73 17.65 -0.82 0.27
C LYS A 73 17.40 -2.28 0.65
N LEU A 74 16.19 -2.78 0.40
CA LEU A 74 15.80 -4.17 0.60
C LEU A 74 15.66 -4.86 -0.76
N ALA A 75 16.47 -5.88 -1.03
CA ALA A 75 16.44 -6.55 -2.33
C ALA A 75 15.10 -7.26 -2.52
N LYS A 76 14.55 -7.18 -3.73
CA LYS A 76 13.42 -8.02 -4.13
C LYS A 76 13.90 -9.46 -4.22
N LYS A 77 13.06 -10.40 -3.78
CA LYS A 77 13.38 -11.84 -3.84
C LYS A 77 13.78 -12.30 -5.25
N SER A 78 13.25 -11.67 -6.30
CA SER A 78 13.55 -11.97 -7.70
C SER A 78 14.94 -11.55 -8.17
N SER A 79 15.64 -10.63 -7.48
CA SER A 79 16.95 -10.14 -7.93
C SER A 79 18.10 -11.08 -7.57
N GLY A 80 17.89 -12.01 -6.63
CA GLY A 80 18.94 -12.91 -6.12
C GLY A 80 20.05 -12.21 -5.34
N ILE A 81 19.91 -10.91 -5.07
CA ILE A 81 20.90 -10.13 -4.33
C ILE A 81 20.76 -10.43 -2.82
N PRO A 82 21.83 -10.83 -2.11
CA PRO A 82 21.80 -10.95 -0.66
C PRO A 82 21.43 -9.62 0.00
N SER A 83 20.42 -9.63 0.86
CA SER A 83 19.90 -8.44 1.53
C SER A 83 19.22 -8.79 2.83
N VAL A 84 19.31 -7.91 3.81
CA VAL A 84 18.47 -7.97 5.02
C VAL A 84 17.00 -8.01 4.60
N SER A 85 16.23 -8.93 5.17
CA SER A 85 14.80 -9.01 4.92
C SER A 85 14.07 -7.87 5.66
N ARG A 86 12.83 -7.60 5.25
CA ARG A 86 12.02 -6.57 5.91
C ARG A 86 11.78 -6.89 7.39
N ASP A 87 11.46 -8.13 7.73
CA ASP A 87 11.17 -8.50 9.12
C ASP A 87 12.46 -8.42 9.97
N GLU A 88 13.59 -8.92 9.47
CA GLU A 88 14.90 -8.78 10.16
C GLU A 88 15.28 -7.30 10.36
N ALA A 89 15.05 -6.44 9.36
CA ALA A 89 15.37 -5.02 9.48
C ALA A 89 14.47 -4.33 10.50
N VAL A 90 13.17 -4.66 10.57
CA VAL A 90 12.27 -4.13 11.61
C VAL A 90 12.67 -4.61 12.99
N GLU A 91 12.96 -5.91 13.15
CA GLU A 91 13.43 -6.48 14.42
C GLU A 91 14.71 -5.79 14.90
N THR A 92 15.70 -5.67 14.01
CA THR A 92 16.97 -4.99 14.30
C THR A 92 16.72 -3.53 14.69
N ALA A 93 15.89 -2.79 13.93
CA ALA A 93 15.57 -1.40 14.25
C ALA A 93 14.90 -1.24 15.63
N LEU A 94 13.98 -2.15 16.00
CA LEU A 94 13.29 -2.09 17.30
C LEU A 94 14.28 -2.25 18.47
N CYS A 95 15.33 -3.06 18.33
CA CYS A 95 16.38 -3.22 19.34
C CYS A 95 17.06 -1.89 19.71
N PHE A 96 17.13 -0.92 18.77
CA PHE A 96 17.76 0.39 18.96
C PHE A 96 16.74 1.53 19.13
N GLY A 97 15.44 1.23 19.26
CA GLY A 97 14.40 2.25 19.40
C GLY A 97 14.04 2.96 18.09
N TRP A 98 14.38 2.35 16.95
CA TRP A 98 14.05 2.83 15.62
C TRP A 98 12.78 2.15 15.08
N ILE A 99 12.23 2.66 13.96
CA ILE A 99 11.09 2.07 13.25
C ILE A 99 11.17 2.32 11.74
N ASP A 100 10.54 1.43 10.97
CA ASP A 100 10.33 1.58 9.53
C ASP A 100 9.23 2.60 9.19
N GLY A 101 9.39 3.22 8.02
CA GLY A 101 8.39 4.03 7.35
C GLY A 101 7.70 3.26 6.23
N ARG A 102 7.12 4.01 5.27
CA ARG A 102 6.54 3.41 4.08
C ARG A 102 7.64 2.87 3.16
N ALA A 103 7.39 1.68 2.62
CA ALA A 103 8.21 1.09 1.57
C ALA A 103 7.74 1.60 0.21
N HIS A 104 8.70 1.88 -0.68
CA HIS A 104 8.45 2.27 -2.06
C HIS A 104 9.36 1.46 -2.99
N ALA A 105 8.88 1.11 -4.19
CA ALA A 105 9.74 0.49 -5.18
C ALA A 105 10.81 1.51 -5.57
N TYR A 106 12.07 1.09 -5.59
CA TYR A 106 13.18 1.96 -5.97
C TYR A 106 13.53 1.77 -7.44
N ASP A 107 13.81 0.53 -7.82
CA ASP A 107 14.09 0.07 -9.17
C ASP A 107 13.58 -1.38 -9.35
N GLU A 108 14.07 -2.11 -10.35
CA GLU A 108 13.72 -3.51 -10.62
C GLU A 108 14.13 -4.46 -9.49
N ASP A 109 15.23 -4.16 -8.81
CA ASP A 109 15.90 -5.07 -7.88
C ASP A 109 15.65 -4.71 -6.41
N TRP A 110 15.23 -3.48 -6.11
CA TRP A 110 15.18 -2.96 -4.75
C TRP A 110 13.85 -2.32 -4.37
N TRP A 111 13.49 -2.50 -3.11
CA TRP A 111 12.61 -1.63 -2.36
C TRP A 111 13.47 -0.64 -1.56
N LEU A 112 12.94 0.56 -1.33
CA LEU A 112 13.50 1.54 -0.41
C LEU A 112 12.55 1.73 0.76
N VAL A 113 13.08 1.58 1.98
CA VAL A 113 12.30 1.73 3.21
C VAL A 113 13.03 2.69 4.14
N ARG A 114 12.34 3.73 4.60
CA ARG A 114 12.90 4.66 5.57
C ARG A 114 12.99 3.98 6.94
N TYR A 115 14.08 4.16 7.67
CA TYR A 115 14.21 3.79 9.07
C TYR A 115 14.68 5.01 9.86
N THR A 116 14.00 5.30 10.97
CA THR A 116 14.29 6.48 11.79
C THR A 116 14.15 6.18 13.27
N PRO A 117 14.83 6.93 14.16
CA PRO A 117 14.51 6.92 15.58
C PRO A 117 13.00 7.14 15.81
N ARG A 118 12.40 6.38 16.72
CA ARG A 118 10.98 6.59 17.05
C ARG A 118 10.80 7.95 17.72
N ARG A 119 9.85 8.73 17.20
CA ARG A 119 9.43 9.98 17.84
C ARG A 119 8.78 9.67 19.19
N ALA A 120 8.96 10.57 20.16
CA ALA A 120 8.48 10.39 21.53
C ALA A 120 6.99 9.99 21.64
N LYS A 121 6.13 10.54 20.76
CA LYS A 121 4.67 10.28 20.77
C LYS A 121 4.22 9.29 19.68
N SER A 122 5.13 8.55 19.06
CA SER A 122 4.77 7.55 18.06
C SER A 122 3.89 6.47 18.66
N ILE A 123 2.80 6.13 17.94
CA ILE A 123 1.91 5.03 18.27
C ILE A 123 2.60 3.68 18.06
N TRP A 124 2.09 2.65 18.74
CA TRP A 124 2.59 1.28 18.64
C TRP A 124 1.56 0.37 17.96
N SER A 125 2.04 -0.61 17.20
CA SER A 125 1.22 -1.70 16.68
C SER A 125 1.36 -2.91 17.59
N LYS A 126 0.32 -3.74 17.69
CA LYS A 126 0.41 -5.00 18.43
C LYS A 126 1.48 -5.94 17.84
N LYS A 127 1.69 -5.90 16.52
CA LYS A 127 2.81 -6.62 15.88
C LYS A 127 4.15 -6.22 16.48
N ASN A 128 4.43 -4.92 16.57
CA ASN A 128 5.72 -4.45 17.07
C ASN A 128 5.87 -4.68 18.58
N VAL A 129 4.77 -4.60 19.35
CA VAL A 129 4.75 -5.00 20.77
C VAL A 129 5.15 -6.47 20.92
N ALA A 130 4.49 -7.37 20.19
CA ALA A 130 4.81 -8.80 20.22
C ALA A 130 6.25 -9.09 19.75
N THR A 131 6.72 -8.40 18.70
CA THR A 131 8.11 -8.52 18.26
C THR A 131 9.10 -8.08 19.34
N VAL A 132 8.84 -6.97 20.03
CA VAL A 132 9.70 -6.52 21.14
C VAL A 132 9.67 -7.51 22.30
N GLU A 133 8.53 -8.10 22.63
CA GLU A 133 8.45 -9.14 23.67
C GLU A 133 9.34 -10.35 23.34
N LEU A 134 9.35 -10.80 22.07
CA LEU A 134 10.27 -11.85 21.60
C LEU A 134 11.74 -11.41 21.70
N LEU A 135 12.06 -10.18 21.32
CA LEU A 135 13.42 -9.63 21.38
C LEU A 135 13.91 -9.45 22.82
N LEU A 136 13.03 -9.10 23.75
CA LEU A 136 13.31 -9.03 25.20
C LEU A 136 13.67 -10.42 25.74
N ASN A 137 12.85 -11.43 25.44
CA ASN A 137 13.10 -12.81 25.85
C ASN A 137 14.40 -13.37 25.27
N ALA A 138 14.77 -12.92 24.07
CA ALA A 138 16.02 -13.29 23.41
C ALA A 138 17.24 -12.45 23.87
N GLY A 139 17.07 -11.48 24.78
CA GLY A 139 18.16 -10.61 25.25
C GLY A 139 18.75 -9.71 24.15
N ARG A 140 17.99 -9.44 23.08
CA ARG A 140 18.45 -8.70 21.89
C ARG A 140 18.27 -7.19 22.01
N MET A 141 17.35 -6.73 22.86
CA MET A 141 17.06 -5.31 23.04
C MET A 141 18.28 -4.56 23.59
N ARG A 142 18.58 -3.38 23.01
CA ARG A 142 19.65 -2.50 23.48
C ARG A 142 19.08 -1.42 24.41
N PRO A 143 19.91 -0.73 25.22
CA PRO A 143 19.44 0.30 26.14
C PRO A 143 18.57 1.37 25.48
N ALA A 144 18.93 1.81 24.25
CA ALA A 144 18.13 2.77 23.50
C ALA A 144 16.73 2.24 23.14
N GLY A 145 16.61 0.98 22.74
CA GLY A 145 15.31 0.35 22.47
C GLY A 145 14.46 0.20 23.72
N LEU A 146 15.07 -0.23 24.83
CA LEU A 146 14.41 -0.37 26.13
C LEU A 146 13.83 0.97 26.61
N ALA A 147 14.60 2.07 26.53
CA ALA A 147 14.12 3.39 26.93
C ALA A 147 12.87 3.84 26.15
N VAL A 148 12.78 3.51 24.85
CA VAL A 148 11.59 3.83 24.04
C VAL A 148 10.38 2.97 24.43
N VAL A 149 10.61 1.70 24.81
CA VAL A 149 9.58 0.79 25.32
C VAL A 149 9.04 1.28 26.66
N GLU A 150 9.92 1.56 27.62
CA GLU A 150 9.58 2.07 28.95
C GLU A 150 8.78 3.38 28.85
N ALA A 151 9.23 4.32 28.01
CA ALA A 151 8.51 5.58 27.79
C ALA A 151 7.10 5.35 27.22
N ALA A 152 6.92 4.36 26.35
CA ALA A 152 5.61 4.00 25.79
C ALA A 152 4.71 3.26 26.78
N GLN A 153 5.29 2.50 27.71
CA GLN A 153 4.55 1.87 28.80
C GLN A 153 4.09 2.93 29.80
N ALA A 154 4.97 3.85 30.20
CA ALA A 154 4.69 4.90 31.17
C ALA A 154 3.55 5.84 30.75
N ASP A 155 3.41 6.14 29.46
CA ASP A 155 2.35 7.01 28.95
C ASP A 155 1.16 6.25 28.31
N GLY A 156 1.13 4.93 28.46
CA GLY A 156 0.03 4.07 28.04
C GLY A 156 -0.09 3.83 26.53
N ARG A 157 0.83 4.34 25.69
CA ARG A 157 0.85 4.05 24.24
C ARG A 157 1.09 2.59 23.95
N TRP A 158 1.85 1.89 24.81
CA TRP A 158 2.10 0.46 24.71
C TRP A 158 0.81 -0.35 24.84
N ALA A 159 0.04 -0.12 25.90
CA ALA A 159 -1.24 -0.79 26.14
C ALA A 159 -2.29 -0.47 25.07
N ARG A 160 -2.19 0.70 24.43
CA ARG A 160 -3.08 1.15 23.35
C ARG A 160 -2.60 0.74 21.95
N ALA A 161 -1.71 -0.24 21.85
CA ALA A 161 -1.18 -0.67 20.57
C ALA A 161 -2.30 -1.13 19.62
N TYR A 162 -2.26 -0.64 18.38
CA TYR A 162 -3.33 -0.89 17.41
C TYR A 162 -3.23 -2.28 16.76
N ASP A 163 -4.38 -2.84 16.42
CA ASP A 163 -4.56 -4.14 15.79
C ASP A 163 -4.09 -4.17 14.34
N GLY A 164 -3.62 -5.33 13.91
CA GLY A 164 -3.32 -5.58 12.51
C GLY A 164 -4.58 -5.85 11.67
N PRO A 165 -4.47 -5.87 10.34
CA PRO A 165 -5.59 -6.15 9.42
C PRO A 165 -6.19 -7.57 9.56
N ALA A 166 -5.59 -8.44 10.37
CA ALA A 166 -6.13 -9.76 10.70
C ALA A 166 -6.91 -9.82 12.00
N THR A 167 -6.67 -8.90 12.93
CA THR A 167 -7.29 -8.94 14.26
C THR A 167 -8.21 -7.76 14.52
N ILE A 168 -8.17 -6.72 13.68
CA ILE A 168 -9.04 -5.55 13.87
C ILE A 168 -10.51 -5.93 13.69
N THR A 169 -11.34 -5.49 14.62
CA THR A 169 -12.79 -5.70 14.62
C THR A 169 -13.53 -4.37 14.49
N VAL A 170 -14.83 -4.44 14.17
CA VAL A 170 -15.70 -3.26 14.19
C VAL A 170 -16.03 -2.95 15.65
N PRO A 171 -15.67 -1.78 16.17
CA PRO A 171 -16.03 -1.41 17.54
C PRO A 171 -17.51 -1.02 17.63
N ASP A 172 -18.14 -1.29 18.78
CA ASP A 172 -19.58 -1.10 19.00
C ASP A 172 -20.04 0.31 18.70
N ASP A 173 -19.23 1.32 19.04
CA ASP A 173 -19.57 2.73 18.80
C ASP A 173 -19.59 3.09 17.31
N LEU A 174 -18.75 2.48 16.48
CA LEU A 174 -18.86 2.59 15.03
C LEU A 174 -20.08 1.82 14.51
N ALA A 175 -20.34 0.61 15.03
CA ALA A 175 -21.48 -0.18 14.63
C ALA A 175 -22.80 0.58 14.87
N VAL A 176 -22.97 1.15 16.07
CA VAL A 176 -24.11 2.01 16.42
C VAL A 176 -24.21 3.19 15.46
N ALA A 177 -23.11 3.91 15.22
CA ALA A 177 -23.14 5.07 14.32
C ALA A 177 -23.50 4.70 12.86
N LEU A 178 -23.08 3.52 12.37
CA LEU A 178 -23.45 3.04 11.04
C LEU A 178 -24.95 2.72 10.95
N THR A 179 -25.58 2.19 12.00
CA THR A 179 -27.05 1.94 12.00
C THR A 179 -27.87 3.22 11.85
N GLN A 180 -27.31 4.37 12.23
CA GLN A 180 -27.96 5.68 12.11
C GLN A 180 -27.79 6.32 10.72
N THR A 181 -27.02 5.71 9.81
CA THR A 181 -26.76 6.25 8.47
C THR A 181 -26.71 5.10 7.45
N PRO A 182 -27.86 4.70 6.88
CA PRO A 182 -27.98 3.51 6.02
C PRO A 182 -27.02 3.52 4.83
N GLU A 183 -26.78 4.67 4.19
CA GLU A 183 -25.86 4.81 3.06
C GLU A 183 -24.42 4.45 3.45
N ALA A 184 -23.99 4.90 4.64
CA ALA A 184 -22.67 4.58 5.17
C ALA A 184 -22.55 3.10 5.53
N ALA A 185 -23.61 2.50 6.09
CA ALA A 185 -23.64 1.06 6.42
C ALA A 185 -23.51 0.20 5.16
N THR A 186 -24.32 0.46 4.13
CA THR A 186 -24.26 -0.28 2.86
C THR A 186 -22.90 -0.13 2.20
N PHE A 187 -22.34 1.08 2.16
CA PHE A 187 -21.01 1.29 1.58
C PHE A 187 -19.92 0.55 2.36
N PHE A 188 -19.97 0.60 3.71
CA PHE A 188 -18.99 -0.07 4.58
C PHE A 188 -19.02 -1.61 4.44
N GLU A 189 -20.21 -2.20 4.28
CA GLU A 189 -20.38 -3.64 4.06
C GLU A 189 -19.80 -4.10 2.72
N GLY A 190 -19.87 -3.25 1.68
CA GLY A 190 -19.29 -3.51 0.38
C GLY A 190 -17.77 -3.37 0.29
N LEU A 191 -17.10 -2.88 1.35
CA LEU A 191 -15.65 -2.68 1.34
C LEU A 191 -14.90 -4.01 1.36
N ASN A 192 -13.81 -4.06 0.59
CA ASN A 192 -12.83 -5.13 0.75
C ASN A 192 -12.08 -4.98 2.10
N ARG A 193 -11.35 -6.03 2.48
CA ARG A 193 -10.63 -6.09 3.76
C ARG A 193 -9.63 -4.94 3.97
N SER A 194 -8.95 -4.50 2.93
CA SER A 194 -7.95 -3.44 3.00
C SER A 194 -8.58 -2.07 3.23
N ASP A 195 -9.67 -1.78 2.52
CA ASP A 195 -10.44 -0.54 2.70
C ASP A 195 -11.11 -0.50 4.06
N ARG A 196 -11.69 -1.62 4.49
CA ARG A 196 -12.28 -1.76 5.84
C ARG A 196 -11.24 -1.55 6.94
N TYR A 197 -10.04 -2.12 6.80
CA TYR A 197 -8.94 -1.87 7.73
C TYR A 197 -8.57 -0.38 7.77
N SER A 198 -8.49 0.28 6.61
CA SER A 198 -8.13 1.70 6.52
C SER A 198 -9.13 2.62 7.22
N VAL A 199 -10.40 2.22 7.31
CA VAL A 199 -11.42 2.89 8.13
C VAL A 199 -11.20 2.60 9.61
N LEU A 200 -11.15 1.32 9.98
CA LEU A 200 -11.14 0.88 11.38
C LEU A 200 -9.89 1.36 12.14
N VAL A 201 -8.73 1.34 11.49
CA VAL A 201 -7.47 1.72 12.14
C VAL A 201 -7.45 3.20 12.56
N GLN A 202 -8.19 4.07 11.85
CA GLN A 202 -8.32 5.49 12.21
C GLN A 202 -8.93 5.69 13.61
N LEU A 203 -9.80 4.79 14.03
CA LEU A 203 -10.43 4.83 15.35
C LEU A 203 -9.46 4.42 16.46
N GLN A 204 -8.52 3.51 16.17
CA GLN A 204 -7.50 3.10 17.14
C GLN A 204 -6.35 4.11 17.23
N TRP A 205 -6.05 4.83 16.15
CA TRP A 205 -5.09 5.94 16.15
C TRP A 205 -5.63 7.21 16.83
N ALA A 206 -6.95 7.38 16.87
CA ALA A 206 -7.57 8.54 17.50
C ALA A 206 -7.26 8.58 19.01
N ALA A 207 -6.90 9.76 19.51
CA ALA A 207 -6.93 10.00 20.95
C ALA A 207 -8.37 9.81 21.47
N PRO A 208 -8.58 9.29 22.69
CA PRO A 208 -9.91 9.03 23.23
C PRO A 208 -10.85 10.24 23.13
N GLN A 209 -10.34 11.44 23.41
CA GLN A 209 -11.09 12.70 23.38
C GLN A 209 -11.56 13.08 21.98
N ARG A 210 -10.93 12.55 20.92
CA ARG A 210 -11.26 12.82 19.51
C ARG A 210 -12.05 11.69 18.85
N ARG A 211 -12.34 10.61 19.58
CA ARG A 211 -12.93 9.39 19.04
C ARG A 211 -14.33 9.62 18.45
N ALA A 212 -15.23 10.25 19.20
CA ALA A 212 -16.59 10.55 18.72
C ALA A 212 -16.59 11.42 17.45
N LYS A 213 -15.77 12.47 17.42
CA LYS A 213 -15.59 13.32 16.21
C LYS A 213 -15.05 12.52 15.04
N ARG A 214 -14.10 11.61 15.28
CA ARG A 214 -13.54 10.74 14.24
C ARG A 214 -14.61 9.79 13.68
N ILE A 215 -15.46 9.21 14.52
CA ILE A 215 -16.58 8.35 14.08
C ILE A 215 -17.50 9.14 13.15
N GLY A 216 -17.99 10.32 13.57
CA GLY A 216 -18.86 11.14 12.72
C GLY A 216 -18.22 11.50 11.37
N THR A 217 -16.92 11.82 11.36
CA THR A 217 -16.18 12.08 10.11
C THR A 217 -16.12 10.85 9.20
N LEU A 218 -15.88 9.66 9.77
CA LEU A 218 -15.80 8.42 9.00
C LEU A 218 -17.16 8.01 8.46
N VAL A 219 -18.23 8.10 9.27
CA VAL A 219 -19.60 7.79 8.82
C VAL A 219 -20.01 8.71 7.67
N GLN A 220 -19.77 10.02 7.78
CA GLN A 220 -20.05 10.93 6.66
C GLN A 220 -19.22 10.60 5.42
N MET A 221 -17.93 10.30 5.58
CA MET A 221 -17.06 9.92 4.46
C MET A 221 -17.54 8.64 3.76
N LEU A 222 -18.03 7.67 4.52
CA LEU A 222 -18.60 6.43 3.99
C LEU A 222 -19.94 6.68 3.29
N ALA A 223 -20.80 7.55 3.83
CA ALA A 223 -22.05 7.96 3.19
C ALA A 223 -21.79 8.63 1.83
N ASP A 224 -20.69 9.37 1.70
CA ASP A 224 -20.20 9.96 0.45
C ASP A 224 -19.58 8.93 -0.53
N GLY A 225 -19.49 7.65 -0.16
CA GLY A 225 -18.84 6.60 -0.95
C GLY A 225 -17.31 6.70 -1.00
N LYS A 226 -16.67 7.24 0.04
CA LYS A 226 -15.21 7.44 0.13
C LYS A 226 -14.60 6.64 1.28
N THR A 227 -13.29 6.36 1.19
CA THR A 227 -12.50 5.71 2.23
C THR A 227 -11.24 6.52 2.57
N PRO A 228 -10.69 6.39 3.79
CA PRO A 228 -9.45 7.05 4.15
C PRO A 228 -8.28 6.60 3.26
N GLY A 229 -7.50 7.54 2.73
CA GLY A 229 -6.24 7.26 2.04
C GLY A 229 -6.35 6.80 0.58
N VAL A 230 -7.55 6.55 0.05
CA VAL A 230 -7.76 6.36 -1.40
C VAL A 230 -7.90 7.74 -2.06
N PRO A 231 -7.03 8.10 -3.01
CA PRO A 231 -7.26 9.30 -3.82
C PRO A 231 -8.59 9.14 -4.56
N VAL A 232 -9.49 10.10 -4.40
CA VAL A 232 -10.72 10.14 -5.18
C VAL A 232 -10.32 10.13 -6.66
N LYS A 233 -10.66 9.07 -7.40
CA LYS A 233 -10.60 9.12 -8.87
C LYS A 233 -11.55 10.24 -9.28
N SER A 234 -11.02 11.36 -9.75
CA SER A 234 -11.85 12.45 -10.26
C SER A 234 -12.73 11.88 -11.37
N ALA A 235 -14.04 11.97 -11.20
CA ALA A 235 -14.97 11.68 -12.27
C ALA A 235 -14.64 12.62 -13.43
N LYS A 236 -14.29 12.06 -14.60
CA LYS A 236 -14.11 12.85 -15.82
C LYS A 236 -15.47 13.45 -16.16
N THR A 237 -15.70 14.71 -15.80
CA THR A 237 -16.84 15.47 -16.30
C THR A 237 -16.71 15.60 -17.81
N SER A 238 -17.46 14.78 -18.55
CA SER A 238 -17.59 14.92 -19.99
C SER A 238 -18.36 16.21 -20.28
N LYS A 239 -17.64 17.28 -20.67
CA LYS A 239 -18.28 18.46 -21.25
C LYS A 239 -18.89 18.05 -22.60
N ARG A 240 -20.18 17.70 -22.61
CA ARG A 240 -20.98 17.76 -23.83
C ARG A 240 -21.10 19.23 -24.24
N LYS A 241 -20.43 19.63 -25.32
CA LYS A 241 -20.66 20.92 -26.00
C LYS A 241 -22.08 20.87 -26.59
N ALA A 242 -23.01 21.60 -25.98
CA ALA A 242 -24.24 21.98 -26.64
C ALA A 242 -23.89 23.04 -27.71
N VAL A 243 -23.97 22.65 -28.98
CA VAL A 243 -23.99 23.58 -30.11
C VAL A 243 -25.36 24.22 -30.11
N ASN A 244 -25.46 25.49 -29.71
CA ASN A 244 -26.68 26.25 -29.90
C ASN A 244 -26.65 26.84 -31.31
N ARG A 245 -27.52 26.32 -32.19
CA ARG A 245 -27.89 26.95 -33.46
C ARG A 245 -29.02 27.94 -33.21
N ASN A 246 -29.04 28.96 -34.07
CA ASN A 246 -30.11 29.95 -34.31
C ASN A 246 -30.07 31.19 -33.42
N HIS A 247 -29.80 32.36 -34.02
CA HIS A 247 -30.87 33.09 -34.70
C HIS A 247 -30.26 34.15 -35.64
N ASP A 248 -30.39 33.91 -36.93
CA ASP A 248 -30.33 34.94 -37.96
C ASP A 248 -31.77 35.41 -38.19
N LYS A 249 -32.02 36.70 -37.96
CA LYS A 249 -33.20 37.43 -38.42
C LYS A 249 -32.82 38.88 -38.66
N ASP A 250 -32.50 39.14 -39.92
CA ASP A 250 -32.93 40.28 -40.73
C ASP A 250 -33.44 41.55 -40.05
N GLY A 251 -32.78 42.66 -40.41
CA GLY A 251 -33.45 43.89 -40.84
C GLY A 251 -33.55 45.02 -39.81
N HIS A 252 -32.73 46.07 -39.96
CA HIS A 252 -33.14 47.26 -40.73
C HIS A 252 -32.10 48.38 -40.73
N ARG A 253 -32.09 49.08 -41.86
CA ARG A 253 -31.21 50.15 -42.34
C ARG A 253 -31.78 51.52 -42.00
N LYS A 254 -30.98 52.45 -41.46
CA LYS A 254 -31.09 53.93 -41.62
C LYS A 254 -29.69 54.54 -41.42
N THR A 255 -28.92 54.83 -42.46
CA THR A 255 -28.81 56.10 -43.24
C THR A 255 -28.42 57.37 -42.46
N SER A 256 -27.18 57.80 -42.76
CA SER A 256 -26.67 59.16 -43.05
C SER A 256 -26.64 60.29 -42.01
N LYS A 257 -25.41 60.84 -41.93
CA LYS A 257 -24.93 62.15 -41.48
C LYS A 257 -25.67 63.37 -42.07
N ASN A 258 -25.76 64.40 -41.21
CA ASN A 258 -25.54 65.85 -41.35
C ASN A 258 -26.30 66.73 -42.37
N ALA A 259 -26.64 67.92 -41.83
CA ALA A 259 -27.15 69.17 -42.43
C ALA A 259 -28.67 69.25 -42.61
#